data_AF-W2TLB4-F1
#
_entry.id   AF-W2TLB4-F1
#
_cell.length_a   1.000
_cell.length_b   1.000
_cell.length_c   1.000
_cell.angle_alpha   90.00
_cell.angle_beta   90.00
_cell.angle_gamma   90.00
#
_symmetry.space_group_name_H-M   'P 1'
#
loop_
_entity.id
_entity.type
_entity.pdbx_description
1 polymer ?
#
loop_
_entity_poly.entity_id
_entity_poly.type
_entity_poly.pdbx_seq_one_letter_code
_entity_poly.pdbx_strand_id
1 'polypeptide(L)'
;MLEYGGLLYILSVFCSTEGDPGERLQAAELLTKLQIDKLTGPRWTRFITKFLPPIFADALRDSPNTAITMFDSTNENPELIWNEGTRAKVRNIIERGADELHLAQSNNPDQKWDTGSLSDDSCAYADSVTGELVVGGVFVRLYVANPAWAVRHPRQFATELIEKVLELMHKPSSDLTLVTTAFIELLRNFPSTADQRFKAENKKLEDEPYEGVRYFAASLGCSLSTVSNGLRSLGMMPAQGYLPQFSKAMSARDPQTSRSAILILQQLAENHYCADALSRINCIEGIMTSMKNQPTLMYESAHALKCLMRKNNGNLAEQMLSTGMVDYLLEVLQSDLPGVANSPAARAEIVDALKSACLDLQVGEKISDILNRSPIWAQYRDQRHDLFLPAPRTQAITGTTTGVAGYLTEGMFSPPPLHSQPPPIERTG
;
A
#
# COMPACT_ATOMS: atom_id res chain seq x y z
N MET A 1 30.38 24.07 10.94
CA MET A 1 29.29 23.75 11.89
C MET A 1 29.10 22.24 12.04
N LEU A 2 28.76 21.52 10.98
CA LEU A 2 28.54 20.06 11.06
C LEU A 2 29.79 19.27 11.50
N GLU A 3 30.99 19.63 11.00
CA GLU A 3 32.26 18.97 11.39
C GLU A 3 32.63 19.10 12.87
N TYR A 4 32.07 20.10 13.56
CA TYR A 4 32.33 20.36 14.98
C TYR A 4 31.14 19.93 15.85
N GLY A 5 30.21 19.13 15.30
CA GLY A 5 29.07 18.57 16.03
C GLY A 5 27.94 19.56 16.29
N GLY A 6 27.85 20.65 15.52
CA GLY A 6 26.76 21.62 15.66
C GLY A 6 25.37 20.98 15.58
N LEU A 7 25.20 19.89 14.83
CA LEU A 7 23.94 19.16 14.80
C LEU A 7 23.55 18.58 16.18
N LEU A 8 24.49 17.95 16.90
CA LEU A 8 24.21 17.35 18.20
C LEU A 8 23.73 18.39 19.21
N TYR A 9 24.37 19.57 19.23
CA TYR A 9 23.96 20.67 20.09
C TYR A 9 22.60 21.26 19.71
N ILE A 10 22.30 21.37 18.41
CA ILE A 10 20.98 21.85 17.99
C ILE A 10 19.90 20.80 18.35
N LEU A 11 20.21 19.51 18.16
CA LEU A 11 19.31 18.42 18.52
C LEU A 11 19.11 18.31 20.03
N SER A 12 20.13 18.53 20.86
CA SER A 12 19.98 18.50 22.32
C SER A 12 19.01 19.58 22.80
N VAL A 13 19.11 20.80 22.24
CA VAL A 13 18.14 21.88 22.51
C VAL A 13 16.75 21.51 21.99
N PHE A 14 16.62 21.01 20.76
CA PHE A 14 15.33 20.59 20.19
C PHE A 14 14.61 19.53 21.03
N CYS A 15 15.38 18.56 21.53
CA CYS A 15 14.90 17.42 22.30
C CYS A 15 14.67 17.71 23.79
N SER A 16 15.15 18.84 24.30
CA SER A 16 15.05 19.22 25.72
C SER A 16 13.60 19.46 26.11
N THR A 17 13.14 18.83 27.21
CA THR A 17 11.79 19.07 27.77
C THR A 17 11.77 20.13 28.87
N GLU A 18 12.94 20.54 29.36
CA GLU A 18 13.10 21.44 30.52
C GLU A 18 13.48 22.89 30.13
N GLY A 19 13.73 23.15 28.84
CA GLY A 19 14.16 24.46 28.32
C GLY A 19 13.01 25.41 27.97
N ASP A 20 13.35 26.66 27.63
CA ASP A 20 12.38 27.63 27.14
C ASP A 20 11.76 27.15 25.81
N PRO A 21 10.43 27.11 25.65
CA PRO A 21 9.79 26.72 24.39
C PRO A 21 10.27 27.54 23.18
N GLY A 22 10.71 28.79 23.40
CA GLY A 22 11.28 29.64 22.37
C GLY A 22 12.62 29.13 21.82
N GLU A 23 13.48 28.60 22.68
CA GLU A 23 14.78 28.03 22.29
C GLU A 23 14.61 26.76 21.44
N ARG A 24 13.68 25.88 21.82
CA ARG A 24 13.33 24.70 21.03
C ARG A 24 12.83 25.08 19.63
N LEU A 25 11.99 26.12 19.56
CA LEU A 25 11.48 26.63 18.31
C LEU A 25 12.61 27.20 17.43
N GLN A 26 13.53 27.97 18.00
CA GLN A 26 14.69 28.49 17.28
C GLN A 26 15.61 27.37 16.78
N ALA A 27 15.81 26.32 17.58
CA ALA A 27 16.56 25.14 17.17
C ALA A 27 15.87 24.42 15.99
N ALA A 28 14.55 24.23 16.04
CA ALA A 28 13.77 23.65 14.96
C ALA A 28 13.85 24.50 13.67
N GLU A 29 13.67 25.82 13.77
CA GLU A 29 13.80 26.74 12.64
C GLU A 29 15.21 26.73 12.02
N LEU A 30 16.25 26.59 12.84
CA LEU A 30 17.62 26.48 12.38
C LEU A 30 17.82 25.16 11.61
N LEU A 31 17.33 24.03 12.12
CA LEU A 31 17.37 22.75 11.40
C LEU A 31 16.64 22.84 10.06
N THR A 32 15.49 23.52 10.01
CA THR A 32 14.75 23.76 8.76
C THR A 32 15.59 24.54 7.74
N LYS A 33 16.20 25.65 8.16
CA LYS A 33 17.07 26.45 7.28
C LYS A 33 18.28 25.67 6.77
N LEU A 34 18.88 24.85 7.63
CA LEU A 34 20.03 24.01 7.27
C LEU A 34 19.67 22.90 6.28
N GLN A 35 18.45 22.35 6.35
CA GLN A 35 17.95 21.34 5.41
C GLN A 35 17.57 21.91 4.04
N ILE A 36 17.07 23.15 3.98
CA ILE A 36 16.65 23.82 2.74
C ILE A 36 17.86 24.35 1.94
N ASP A 37 19.06 24.38 2.54
CA ASP A 37 20.27 24.81 1.85
C ASP A 37 20.61 23.90 0.66
N LYS A 38 20.79 24.48 -0.53
CA LYS A 38 20.97 23.72 -1.79
C LYS A 38 22.26 22.89 -1.83
N LEU A 39 23.30 23.32 -1.13
CA LEU A 39 24.63 22.69 -1.21
C LEU A 39 24.84 21.66 -0.10
N THR A 40 24.36 21.96 1.10
CA THR A 40 24.62 21.17 2.30
C THR A 40 23.38 20.52 2.90
N GLY A 41 22.18 20.89 2.45
CA GLY A 41 20.88 20.39 2.92
C GLY A 41 20.77 18.86 2.93
N PRO A 42 21.07 18.16 1.82
CA PRO A 42 21.03 16.68 1.79
C PRO A 42 21.96 16.05 2.84
N ARG A 43 23.10 16.69 3.11
CA ARG A 43 24.02 16.24 4.17
C ARG A 43 23.38 16.43 5.54
N TRP A 44 22.79 17.59 5.83
CA TRP A 44 22.08 17.83 7.10
C TRP A 44 20.92 16.87 7.33
N THR A 45 20.04 16.68 6.33
CA THR A 45 18.93 15.71 6.41
C THR A 45 19.46 14.32 6.71
N ARG A 46 20.52 13.87 6.03
CA ARG A 46 21.13 12.55 6.29
C ARG A 46 21.54 12.40 7.76
N PHE A 47 22.19 13.39 8.36
CA PHE A 47 22.59 13.30 9.76
C PHE A 47 21.40 13.41 10.72
N ILE A 48 20.37 14.22 10.42
CA ILE A 48 19.14 14.28 11.23
C ILE A 48 18.46 12.90 11.27
N THR A 49 18.37 12.22 10.12
CA THR A 49 17.72 10.90 10.01
C THR A 49 18.41 9.77 10.79
N LYS A 50 19.66 9.99 11.27
CA LYS A 50 20.35 9.05 12.15
C LYS A 50 19.84 9.14 13.60
N PHE A 51 19.29 10.28 14.01
CA PHE A 51 18.78 10.50 15.37
C PHE A 51 17.26 10.50 15.42
N LEU A 52 16.60 11.03 14.39
CA LEU A 52 15.14 11.15 14.31
C LEU A 52 14.61 10.38 13.09
N PRO A 53 13.45 9.72 13.17
CA PRO A 53 12.78 9.14 12.01
C PRO A 53 12.62 10.15 10.84
N PRO A 54 12.68 9.71 9.57
CA PRO A 54 12.66 10.61 8.40
C PRO A 54 11.48 11.60 8.36
N ILE A 55 10.31 11.18 8.87
CA ILE A 55 9.13 12.04 8.94
C ILE A 55 9.35 13.33 9.76
N PHE A 56 10.30 13.34 10.70
CA PHE A 56 10.66 14.55 11.44
C PHE A 56 11.42 15.55 10.58
N ALA A 57 12.26 15.09 9.64
CA ALA A 57 12.94 15.96 8.68
C ALA A 57 11.92 16.68 7.79
N ASP A 58 10.88 15.95 7.33
CA ASP A 58 9.77 16.53 6.57
C ASP A 58 8.92 17.48 7.42
N ALA A 59 8.54 17.06 8.63
CA ALA A 59 7.76 17.90 9.54
C ALA A 59 8.49 19.21 9.88
N LEU A 60 9.82 19.19 10.05
CA LEU A 60 10.63 20.39 10.25
C LEU A 60 10.57 21.32 9.03
N ARG A 61 10.61 20.77 7.81
CA ARG A 61 10.51 21.56 6.57
C ARG A 61 9.12 22.19 6.40
N ASP A 62 8.08 21.46 6.77
CA ASP A 62 6.69 21.93 6.68
C ASP A 62 6.38 22.98 7.74
N SER A 63 6.64 22.66 9.01
CA SER A 63 6.30 23.49 10.17
C SER A 63 7.13 23.09 11.41
N PRO A 64 8.09 23.94 11.84
CA PRO A 64 8.89 23.70 13.04
C PRO A 64 8.05 23.44 14.30
N ASN A 65 6.95 24.17 14.48
CA ASN A 65 6.03 23.97 15.60
C ASN A 65 5.37 22.58 15.56
N THR A 66 4.93 22.14 14.39
CA THR A 66 4.32 20.83 14.21
C THR A 66 5.33 19.72 14.50
N ALA A 67 6.59 19.89 14.09
CA ALA A 67 7.65 18.92 14.41
C ALA A 67 7.88 18.77 15.91
N ILE A 68 7.85 19.87 16.68
CA ILE A 68 7.98 19.84 18.14
C ILE A 68 6.79 19.12 18.77
N THR A 69 5.55 19.51 18.41
CA THR A 69 4.34 18.84 18.92
C THR A 69 4.34 17.35 18.59
N MET A 70 4.75 17.01 17.37
CA MET A 70 4.88 15.63 16.91
C MET A 70 5.92 14.87 17.73
N PHE A 71 7.05 15.48 18.05
CA PHE A 71 8.12 14.89 18.86
C PHE A 71 7.64 14.59 20.28
N ASP A 72 6.88 15.50 20.89
CA ASP A 72 6.37 15.37 22.26
C ASP A 72 5.13 14.45 22.35
N SER A 73 4.49 14.13 21.23
CA SER A 73 3.33 13.23 21.15
C SER A 73 3.70 11.76 20.89
N THR A 74 2.90 10.82 21.39
CA THR A 74 3.05 9.40 21.06
C THR A 74 2.31 9.10 19.76
N ASN A 75 3.00 8.52 18.79
CA ASN A 75 2.46 8.19 17.49
C ASN A 75 2.73 6.73 17.15
N GLU A 76 1.68 6.01 16.75
CA GLU A 76 1.79 4.70 16.12
C GLU A 76 0.90 4.70 14.89
N ASN A 77 1.52 4.91 13.72
CA ASN A 77 0.86 4.97 12.44
C ASN A 77 1.77 4.38 11.34
N PRO A 78 1.28 4.18 10.11
CA PRO A 78 2.05 3.56 9.04
C PRO A 78 3.39 4.23 8.70
N GLU A 79 3.61 5.49 9.03
CA GLU A 79 4.86 6.22 8.73
C GLU A 79 5.69 6.55 9.99
N LEU A 80 5.18 6.24 11.18
CA LEU A 80 5.87 6.54 12.44
C LEU A 80 5.46 5.61 13.58
N ILE A 81 6.47 4.96 14.16
CA ILE A 81 6.41 4.35 15.49
C ILE A 81 7.28 5.21 16.42
N TRP A 82 6.63 6.00 17.26
CA TRP A 82 7.26 6.95 18.17
C TRP A 82 6.55 6.96 19.52
N ASN A 83 7.13 6.26 20.49
CA ASN A 83 6.61 6.19 21.85
C ASN A 83 7.56 6.86 22.85
N GLU A 84 7.11 7.02 24.09
CA GLU A 84 7.91 7.65 25.15
C GLU A 84 9.25 6.92 25.38
N GLY A 85 9.27 5.59 25.24
CA GLY A 85 10.49 4.79 25.36
C GLY A 85 11.51 5.09 24.27
N THR A 86 11.09 5.11 23.01
CA THR A 86 11.93 5.49 21.85
C THR A 86 12.45 6.91 22.01
N ARG A 87 11.56 7.85 22.38
CA ARG A 87 11.89 9.26 22.58
C ARG A 87 12.92 9.44 23.70
N ALA A 88 12.73 8.81 24.85
CA ALA A 88 13.68 8.86 25.97
C ALA A 88 15.05 8.29 25.57
N LYS A 89 15.09 7.18 24.83
CA LYS A 89 16.34 6.61 24.30
C LYS A 89 17.06 7.58 23.37
N VAL A 90 16.34 8.16 22.40
CA VAL A 90 16.89 9.13 21.46
C VAL A 90 17.44 10.36 22.20
N ARG A 91 16.69 10.90 23.17
CA ARG A 91 17.16 11.99 24.05
C ARG A 91 18.48 11.64 24.74
N ASN A 92 18.52 10.50 25.43
CA ASN A 92 19.72 10.04 26.14
C ASN A 92 20.93 9.87 25.21
N ILE A 93 20.73 9.38 23.98
CA ILE A 93 21.81 9.24 22.99
C ILE A 93 22.34 10.60 22.56
N ILE A 94 21.46 11.57 22.30
CA ILE A 94 21.83 12.92 21.87
C ILE A 94 22.52 13.68 23.01
N GLU A 95 21.97 13.64 24.22
CA GLU A 95 22.52 14.30 25.42
C GLU A 95 23.91 13.76 25.74
N ARG A 96 24.05 12.43 25.83
CA ARG A 96 25.36 11.81 26.06
C ARG A 96 26.37 12.19 24.97
N GLY A 97 25.96 12.17 23.71
CA GLY A 97 26.83 12.54 22.60
C GLY A 97 27.25 14.02 22.63
N ALA A 98 26.35 14.91 23.05
CA ALA A 98 26.64 16.33 23.22
C ALA A 98 27.59 16.58 24.39
N ASP A 99 27.40 15.90 25.52
CA ASP A 99 28.23 16.01 26.72
C ASP A 99 29.65 15.47 26.48
N GLU A 100 29.76 14.30 25.85
CA GLU A 100 31.05 13.70 25.46
C GLU A 100 31.83 14.62 24.52
N LEU A 101 31.15 15.20 23.52
CA LEU A 101 31.76 16.14 22.60
C LEU A 101 32.16 17.44 23.30
N HIS A 102 31.32 17.96 24.19
CA HIS A 102 31.60 19.18 24.95
C HIS A 102 32.83 19.00 25.84
N LEU A 103 32.93 17.87 26.55
CA LEU A 103 34.09 17.54 27.39
C LEU A 103 35.37 17.38 26.55
N ALA A 104 35.26 16.78 25.37
CA ALA A 104 36.41 16.66 24.46
C ALA A 104 36.84 18.05 23.93
N GLN A 105 35.89 18.92 23.62
CA GLN A 105 36.14 20.29 23.15
C GLN A 105 36.67 21.22 24.25
N SER A 106 36.27 21.02 25.50
CA SER A 106 36.81 21.78 26.64
C SER A 106 38.30 21.47 26.86
N ASN A 107 38.74 20.26 26.51
CA ASN A 107 40.14 19.85 26.56
C ASN A 107 40.91 20.24 25.29
N ASN A 108 40.24 20.29 24.13
CA ASN A 108 40.83 20.67 22.84
C ASN A 108 39.81 21.43 21.97
N PRO A 109 39.92 22.77 21.83
CA PRO A 109 38.99 23.56 21.04
C PRO A 109 38.88 23.17 19.56
N ASP A 110 39.91 22.55 18.98
CA ASP A 110 39.93 22.09 17.59
C ASP A 110 39.36 20.67 17.41
N GLN A 111 38.82 20.08 18.49
CA GLN A 111 38.25 18.74 18.46
C GLN A 111 37.03 18.68 17.53
N LYS A 112 37.16 17.87 16.48
CA LYS A 112 36.07 17.58 15.54
C LYS A 112 35.15 16.49 16.09
N TRP A 113 33.90 16.54 15.64
CA TRP A 113 32.92 15.50 15.92
C TRP A 113 33.26 14.24 15.14
N ASP A 114 33.41 13.12 15.85
CA ASP A 114 33.63 11.82 15.22
C ASP A 114 32.34 11.30 14.58
N THR A 115 32.15 11.63 13.31
CA THR A 115 31.05 11.13 12.49
C THR A 115 31.30 9.70 11.97
N GLY A 116 32.47 9.10 12.25
CA GLY A 116 32.81 7.75 11.81
C GLY A 116 31.94 6.68 12.50
N SER A 117 31.55 6.89 13.75
CA SER A 117 30.59 6.03 14.45
C SER A 117 29.19 6.04 13.83
N LEU A 118 28.82 7.10 13.09
CA LEU A 118 27.54 7.23 12.37
C LEU A 118 27.56 6.61 10.98
N SER A 119 28.69 6.06 10.53
CA SER A 119 28.77 5.33 9.26
C SER A 119 28.20 3.92 9.36
N ASP A 120 27.96 3.42 10.57
CA ASP A 120 27.24 2.17 10.77
C ASP A 120 25.77 2.36 10.37
N ASP A 121 25.15 1.33 9.79
CA ASP A 121 23.76 1.38 9.30
C ASP A 121 22.73 1.52 10.45
N SER A 122 23.20 1.58 11.70
CA SER A 122 22.37 1.79 12.89
C SER A 122 21.89 3.24 13.03
N CYS A 123 20.67 3.41 13.56
CA CYS A 123 20.06 4.69 13.91
C CYS A 123 19.63 4.68 15.39
N ALA A 124 19.48 5.85 16.01
CA ALA A 124 19.19 5.97 17.45
C ALA A 124 17.85 5.34 17.88
N TYR A 125 16.96 5.08 16.92
CA TYR A 125 15.64 4.50 17.12
C TYR A 125 15.52 3.08 16.53
N ALA A 126 16.64 2.42 16.20
CA ALA A 126 16.66 1.12 15.54
C ALA A 126 15.81 0.07 16.26
N ASP A 127 15.85 0.00 17.59
CA ASP A 127 15.03 -0.93 18.40
C ASP A 127 13.52 -0.83 18.15
N SER A 128 13.04 0.34 17.71
CA SER A 128 11.60 0.56 17.42
C SER A 128 11.21 0.06 16.03
N VAL A 129 12.21 -0.25 15.20
CA VAL A 129 12.07 -0.70 13.82
C VAL A 129 12.56 -2.15 13.66
N THR A 130 13.36 -2.66 14.60
CA THR A 130 13.86 -4.04 14.58
C THR A 130 12.72 -5.05 14.57
N GLY A 131 12.68 -5.89 13.54
CA GLY A 131 11.67 -6.92 13.36
C GLY A 131 10.40 -6.46 12.65
N GLU A 132 10.27 -5.16 12.34
CA GLU A 132 9.18 -4.65 11.52
C GLU A 132 9.54 -4.70 10.03
N LEU A 133 8.55 -5.02 9.19
CA LEU A 133 8.69 -4.96 7.74
C LEU A 133 8.43 -3.54 7.25
N VAL A 134 9.49 -2.88 6.78
CA VAL A 134 9.42 -1.50 6.28
C VAL A 134 9.72 -1.45 4.79
N VAL A 135 8.88 -0.75 4.03
CA VAL A 135 9.03 -0.53 2.58
C VAL A 135 8.77 0.94 2.29
N GLY A 136 9.69 1.64 1.64
CA GLY A 136 9.55 3.09 1.36
C GLY A 136 9.38 3.96 2.61
N GLY A 137 9.90 3.54 3.76
CA GLY A 137 9.71 4.22 5.05
C GLY A 137 8.36 3.96 5.71
N VAL A 138 7.53 3.06 5.16
CA VAL A 138 6.21 2.71 5.69
C VAL A 138 6.24 1.33 6.34
N PHE A 139 5.73 1.25 7.57
CA PHE A 139 5.52 0.01 8.31
C PHE A 139 4.35 -0.76 7.70
N VAL A 140 4.66 -1.80 6.92
CA VAL A 140 3.68 -2.51 6.09
C VAL A 140 2.54 -3.11 6.92
N ARG A 141 2.87 -3.64 8.12
CA ARG A 141 1.88 -4.18 9.06
C ARG A 141 0.86 -3.13 9.49
N LEU A 142 1.32 -1.94 9.86
CA LEU A 142 0.47 -0.84 10.29
C LEU A 142 -0.34 -0.27 9.12
N TYR A 143 0.24 -0.22 7.92
CA TYR A 143 -0.47 0.20 6.71
C TYR A 143 -1.64 -0.73 6.38
N VAL A 144 -1.43 -2.05 6.42
CA VAL A 144 -2.52 -3.03 6.19
C VAL A 144 -3.62 -2.93 7.26
N ALA A 145 -3.27 -2.57 8.49
CA ALA A 145 -4.26 -2.31 9.55
C ALA A 145 -5.03 -0.99 9.34
N ASN A 146 -4.44 -0.01 8.66
CA ASN A 146 -5.06 1.28 8.34
C ASN A 146 -4.86 1.66 6.86
N PRO A 147 -5.57 1.00 5.94
CA PRO A 147 -5.31 1.10 4.50
C PRO A 147 -5.74 2.46 3.89
N ALA A 148 -6.61 3.21 4.58
CA ALA A 148 -7.02 4.55 4.18
C ALA A 148 -5.99 5.64 4.55
N TRP A 149 -4.87 5.27 5.18
CA TRP A 149 -3.81 6.22 5.53
C TRP A 149 -3.19 6.87 4.28
N ALA A 150 -3.26 8.19 4.21
CA ALA A 150 -2.67 8.96 3.13
C ALA A 150 -1.16 9.14 3.36
N VAL A 151 -0.37 8.16 2.86
CA VAL A 151 1.10 8.19 2.88
C VAL A 151 1.61 9.46 2.19
N ARG A 152 2.65 10.11 2.75
CA ARG A 152 3.20 11.37 2.20
C ARG A 152 3.75 11.22 0.78
N HIS A 153 4.42 10.10 0.50
CA HIS A 153 5.04 9.81 -0.80
C HIS A 153 4.42 8.56 -1.46
N PRO A 154 3.15 8.59 -1.87
CA PRO A 154 2.41 7.39 -2.29
C PRO A 154 3.00 6.73 -3.54
N ARG A 155 3.60 7.51 -4.45
CA ARG A 155 4.24 6.96 -5.68
C ARG A 155 5.54 6.21 -5.38
N GLN A 156 6.34 6.75 -4.47
CA GLN A 156 7.57 6.08 -4.04
C GLN A 156 7.20 4.79 -3.32
N PHE A 157 6.26 4.88 -2.39
CA PHE A 157 5.77 3.72 -1.67
C PHE A 157 5.22 2.64 -2.61
N ALA A 158 4.42 3.02 -3.63
CA ALA A 158 3.96 2.07 -4.66
C ALA A 158 5.10 1.41 -5.44
N THR A 159 6.14 2.19 -5.80
CA THR A 159 7.30 1.69 -6.55
C THR A 159 8.14 0.73 -5.71
N GLU A 160 8.40 1.06 -4.45
CA GLU A 160 9.15 0.19 -3.56
C GLU A 160 8.34 -1.06 -3.17
N LEU A 161 7.02 -0.93 -2.99
CA LEU A 161 6.15 -2.09 -2.76
C LEU A 161 6.15 -3.05 -3.94
N ILE A 162 5.97 -2.57 -5.17
CA ILE A 162 5.95 -3.45 -6.34
C ILE A 162 7.31 -4.14 -6.55
N GLU A 163 8.42 -3.41 -6.34
CA GLU A 163 9.76 -4.01 -6.39
C GLU A 163 9.96 -5.04 -5.29
N LYS A 164 9.46 -4.77 -4.08
CA LYS A 164 9.54 -5.73 -2.97
C LYS A 164 8.69 -6.97 -3.22
N VAL A 165 7.49 -6.81 -3.76
CA VAL A 165 6.65 -7.94 -4.19
C VAL A 165 7.42 -8.79 -5.21
N LEU A 166 7.99 -8.17 -6.24
CA LEU A 166 8.73 -8.90 -7.28
C LEU A 166 9.95 -9.61 -6.70
N GLU A 167 10.70 -8.98 -5.79
CA GLU A 167 11.81 -9.61 -5.08
C GLU A 167 11.33 -10.85 -4.31
N LEU A 168 10.24 -10.72 -3.55
CA LEU A 168 9.64 -11.81 -2.76
C LEU A 168 9.00 -12.89 -3.64
N MET A 169 8.56 -12.59 -4.85
CA MET A 169 8.11 -13.59 -5.81
C MET A 169 9.27 -14.45 -6.34
N HIS A 170 10.47 -13.86 -6.48
CA HIS A 170 11.68 -14.61 -6.84
C HIS A 170 12.26 -15.38 -5.66
N LYS A 171 12.10 -14.87 -4.44
CA LYS A 171 12.53 -15.50 -3.17
C LYS A 171 11.37 -15.50 -2.17
N PRO A 172 10.50 -16.52 -2.20
CA PRO A 172 9.31 -16.58 -1.36
C PRO A 172 9.67 -16.47 0.13
N SER A 173 9.01 -15.53 0.82
CA SER A 173 9.07 -15.33 2.27
C SER A 173 7.63 -15.29 2.82
N SER A 174 7.49 -15.45 4.14
CA SER A 174 6.23 -15.20 4.85
C SER A 174 5.69 -13.78 4.64
N ASP A 175 6.57 -12.84 4.28
CA ASP A 175 6.22 -11.42 4.07
C ASP A 175 5.45 -11.17 2.77
N LEU A 176 5.51 -12.09 1.80
CA LEU A 176 4.95 -11.89 0.46
C LEU A 176 3.46 -11.54 0.52
N THR A 177 2.70 -12.25 1.35
CA THR A 177 1.26 -12.02 1.53
C THR A 177 0.99 -10.63 2.11
N LEU A 178 1.82 -10.19 3.08
CA LEU A 178 1.65 -8.91 3.74
C LEU A 178 1.96 -7.74 2.78
N VAL A 179 3.09 -7.81 2.06
CA VAL A 179 3.45 -6.79 1.05
C VAL A 179 2.44 -6.76 -0.10
N THR A 180 1.98 -7.92 -0.56
CA THR A 180 0.95 -8.02 -1.60
C THR A 180 -0.35 -7.36 -1.15
N THR A 181 -0.78 -7.61 0.09
CA THR A 181 -1.98 -6.99 0.66
C THR A 181 -1.82 -5.48 0.75
N ALA A 182 -0.69 -4.98 1.25
CA ALA A 182 -0.41 -3.54 1.30
C ALA A 182 -0.45 -2.88 -0.07
N PHE A 183 0.11 -3.53 -1.09
CA PHE A 183 0.09 -3.03 -2.46
C PHE A 183 -1.32 -2.97 -3.04
N ILE A 184 -2.13 -4.00 -2.81
CA ILE A 184 -3.54 -4.03 -3.24
C ILE A 184 -4.34 -2.92 -2.56
N GLU A 185 -4.20 -2.78 -1.24
CA GLU A 185 -4.92 -1.77 -0.48
C GLU A 185 -4.51 -0.35 -0.86
N LEU A 186 -3.24 -0.12 -1.21
CA LEU A 186 -2.78 1.15 -1.74
C LEU A 186 -3.47 1.50 -3.07
N LEU A 187 -3.57 0.54 -3.99
CA LEU A 187 -4.22 0.75 -5.28
C LEU A 187 -5.73 0.97 -5.15
N ARG A 188 -6.39 0.31 -4.19
CA ARG A 188 -7.82 0.47 -3.92
C ARG A 188 -8.15 1.84 -3.34
N ASN A 189 -7.41 2.27 -2.32
CA ASN A 189 -7.70 3.52 -1.62
C ASN A 189 -7.14 4.74 -2.38
N PHE A 190 -6.08 4.56 -3.16
CA PHE A 190 -5.45 5.63 -3.94
C PHE A 190 -5.23 5.22 -5.41
N PRO A 191 -6.31 5.05 -6.22
CA PRO A 191 -6.21 4.59 -7.61
C PRO A 191 -5.34 5.47 -8.50
N SER A 192 -5.30 6.78 -8.22
CA SER A 192 -4.47 7.76 -8.94
C SER A 192 -2.97 7.48 -8.87
N THR A 193 -2.52 6.66 -7.91
CA THR A 193 -1.12 6.26 -7.78
C THR A 193 -0.66 5.38 -8.95
N ALA A 194 -1.59 4.65 -9.58
CA ALA A 194 -1.33 3.87 -10.78
C ALA A 194 -1.49 4.68 -12.09
N ASP A 195 -2.00 5.90 -12.03
CA ASP A 195 -2.39 6.69 -13.22
C ASP A 195 -1.25 7.56 -13.78
N GLN A 196 -1.18 7.60 -15.11
CA GLN A 196 -0.14 8.29 -15.89
C GLN A 196 -0.14 9.83 -15.77
N ARG A 197 -1.26 10.43 -15.35
CA ARG A 197 -1.55 11.85 -15.60
C ARG A 197 -0.88 12.84 -14.66
N PHE A 198 -0.33 12.36 -13.55
CA PHE A 198 0.16 13.23 -12.47
C PHE A 198 1.46 13.99 -12.82
N LYS A 199 2.19 13.58 -13.86
CA LYS A 199 3.35 14.31 -14.41
C LYS A 199 2.96 15.56 -15.20
N ALA A 200 1.76 15.62 -15.78
CA ALA A 200 1.38 16.73 -16.66
C ALA A 200 1.00 18.00 -15.88
N GLU A 201 0.47 17.87 -14.66
CA GLU A 201 -0.04 19.00 -13.89
C GLU A 201 0.89 19.47 -12.76
N ASN A 202 1.83 18.64 -12.28
CA ASN A 202 2.67 18.94 -11.12
C ASN A 202 4.18 19.00 -11.43
N LYS A 203 4.56 19.68 -12.53
CA LYS A 203 5.96 19.97 -12.87
C LYS A 203 6.72 20.80 -11.81
N LYS A 204 6.04 21.33 -10.79
CA LYS A 204 6.64 22.14 -9.71
C LYS A 204 7.05 21.38 -8.46
N LEU A 205 6.66 20.11 -8.28
CA LEU A 205 6.91 19.37 -7.03
C LEU A 205 8.02 18.30 -7.12
N GLU A 206 8.58 18.03 -8.31
CA GLU A 206 9.56 16.96 -8.54
C GLU A 206 11.04 17.45 -8.56
N ASP A 207 11.32 18.73 -8.27
CA ASP A 207 12.70 19.28 -8.28
C ASP A 207 13.48 19.07 -6.95
N GLU A 208 12.90 18.39 -5.97
CA GLU A 208 13.60 18.05 -4.72
C GLU A 208 14.20 16.63 -4.82
N PRO A 209 15.54 16.48 -4.84
CA PRO A 209 16.16 15.17 -4.74
C PRO A 209 15.91 14.64 -3.33
N TYR A 210 14.90 13.78 -3.18
CA TYR A 210 14.61 13.05 -1.96
C TYR A 210 15.69 11.96 -1.72
N GLU A 211 16.90 12.41 -1.37
CA GLU A 211 18.04 11.59 -0.97
C GLU A 211 17.78 10.91 0.40
N GLY A 212 16.93 11.49 1.26
CA GLY A 212 16.68 11.01 2.63
C GLY A 212 16.16 9.56 2.71
N VAL A 213 15.31 9.13 1.78
CA VAL A 213 14.76 7.76 1.78
C VAL A 213 15.71 6.75 1.12
N ARG A 214 16.54 7.19 0.16
CA ARG A 214 17.59 6.35 -0.46
C ARG A 214 18.59 5.86 0.60
N TYR A 215 18.87 6.70 1.60
CA TYR A 215 19.73 6.35 2.72
C TYR A 215 19.03 5.50 3.78
N PHE A 216 17.72 5.65 3.97
CA PHE A 216 16.94 4.80 4.88
C PHE A 216 16.91 3.34 4.42
N ALA A 217 16.77 3.11 3.11
CA ALA A 217 16.89 1.78 2.51
C ALA A 217 18.27 1.15 2.78
N ALA A 218 19.36 1.93 2.67
CA ALA A 218 20.70 1.46 3.02
C ALA A 218 20.83 1.12 4.51
N SER A 219 20.31 1.99 5.40
CA SER A 219 20.37 1.83 6.86
C SER A 219 19.58 0.62 7.39
N LEU A 220 18.57 0.13 6.66
CA LEU A 220 17.80 -1.07 7.01
C LEU A 220 18.24 -2.34 6.26
N GLY A 221 19.38 -2.30 5.56
CA GLY A 221 19.89 -3.46 4.81
C GLY A 221 19.05 -3.83 3.58
N CYS A 222 18.25 -2.90 3.04
CA CYS A 222 17.64 -3.10 1.73
C CYS A 222 18.73 -3.12 0.65
N SER A 223 18.64 -4.08 -0.27
CA SER A 223 19.69 -4.37 -1.25
C SER A 223 20.05 -3.13 -2.07
N LEU A 224 21.35 -2.88 -2.23
CA LEU A 224 21.93 -1.79 -3.03
C LEU A 224 21.45 -1.77 -4.51
N SER A 225 20.81 -2.83 -4.99
CA SER A 225 20.18 -2.90 -6.31
C SER A 225 19.02 -1.89 -6.47
N THR A 226 18.33 -1.55 -5.39
CA THR A 226 17.29 -0.50 -5.38
C THR A 226 17.89 0.90 -5.62
N VAL A 227 19.15 1.12 -5.21
CA VAL A 227 19.81 2.44 -5.33
C VAL A 227 20.27 2.76 -6.75
N SER A 228 20.69 1.73 -7.52
CA SER A 228 21.10 1.88 -8.93
C SER A 228 19.90 2.12 -9.87
N ASN A 229 18.73 1.58 -9.52
CA ASN A 229 17.51 1.74 -10.30
C ASN A 229 16.84 3.12 -10.13
N GLY A 230 17.25 3.94 -9.15
CA GLY A 230 16.75 5.31 -8.94
C GLY A 230 17.01 6.29 -10.10
N LEU A 231 17.86 5.94 -11.08
CA LEU A 231 18.03 6.70 -12.32
C LEU A 231 17.03 6.30 -13.43
N ARG A 232 16.24 5.24 -13.27
CA ARG A 232 15.14 4.94 -14.18
C ARG A 232 13.99 5.85 -13.78
N SER A 233 13.84 6.96 -14.51
CA SER A 233 12.84 8.01 -14.31
C SER A 233 11.56 7.50 -13.65
N LEU A 234 11.04 8.19 -12.62
CA LEU A 234 9.74 7.99 -11.94
C LEU A 234 8.60 7.66 -12.93
N GLY A 235 8.53 6.44 -13.41
CA GLY A 235 7.99 6.15 -14.74
C GLY A 235 7.21 4.87 -14.72
N MET A 236 6.06 4.92 -14.05
CA MET A 236 4.84 4.13 -14.26
C MET A 236 4.97 2.60 -14.35
N MET A 237 4.14 1.88 -13.57
CA MET A 237 4.07 0.42 -13.55
C MET A 237 4.04 -0.27 -14.94
N PRO A 238 3.33 0.24 -15.96
CA PRO A 238 3.35 -0.36 -17.30
C PRO A 238 4.66 -0.11 -18.07
N ALA A 239 5.30 1.04 -17.88
CA ALA A 239 6.51 1.44 -18.61
C ALA A 239 7.79 0.86 -17.99
N GLN A 240 7.76 0.48 -16.71
CA GLN A 240 8.87 -0.15 -16.00
C GLN A 240 9.05 -1.65 -16.30
N GLY A 241 8.14 -2.28 -17.07
CA GLY A 241 8.27 -3.69 -17.45
C GLY A 241 8.02 -4.68 -16.30
N TYR A 242 7.25 -4.27 -15.28
CA TYR A 242 6.86 -5.15 -14.17
C TYR A 242 5.74 -6.14 -14.58
N LEU A 243 4.81 -5.72 -15.44
CA LEU A 243 3.64 -6.52 -15.81
C LEU A 243 3.97 -7.92 -16.39
N PRO A 244 4.96 -8.08 -17.30
CA PRO A 244 5.35 -9.40 -17.79
C PRO A 244 5.89 -10.33 -16.69
N GLN A 245 6.50 -9.77 -15.63
CA GLN A 245 7.03 -10.56 -14.52
C GLN A 245 5.89 -11.18 -13.70
N PHE A 246 4.78 -10.46 -13.51
CA PHE A 246 3.57 -11.04 -12.90
C PHE A 246 2.98 -12.15 -13.75
N SER A 247 2.96 -11.99 -15.08
CA SER A 247 2.50 -13.04 -15.99
C SER A 247 3.29 -14.33 -15.83
N LYS A 248 4.62 -14.21 -15.67
CA LYS A 248 5.50 -15.35 -15.40
C LYS A 248 5.32 -15.92 -13.98
N ALA A 249 5.11 -15.04 -12.99
CA ALA A 249 4.92 -15.42 -11.59
C ALA A 249 3.59 -16.17 -11.36
N MET A 250 2.54 -15.90 -12.16
CA MET A 250 1.29 -16.69 -12.11
C MET A 250 1.54 -18.17 -12.41
N SER A 251 2.45 -18.48 -13.32
CA SER A 251 2.83 -19.85 -13.68
C SER A 251 3.86 -20.48 -12.71
N ALA A 252 4.20 -19.80 -11.60
CA ALA A 252 5.14 -20.34 -10.62
C ALA A 252 4.61 -21.59 -9.92
N ARG A 253 5.51 -22.47 -9.51
CA ARG A 253 5.17 -23.69 -8.75
C ARG A 253 4.71 -23.39 -7.32
N ASP A 254 5.19 -22.28 -6.76
CA ASP A 254 4.85 -21.87 -5.40
C ASP A 254 3.42 -21.30 -5.33
N PRO A 255 2.56 -21.81 -4.43
CA PRO A 255 1.19 -21.33 -4.30
C PRO A 255 1.05 -19.88 -3.84
N GLN A 256 1.95 -19.39 -2.99
CA GLN A 256 1.86 -18.02 -2.48
C GLN A 256 2.27 -17.01 -3.55
N THR A 257 3.30 -17.31 -4.33
CA THR A 257 3.72 -16.50 -5.49
C THR A 257 2.64 -16.44 -6.55
N SER A 258 2.06 -17.58 -6.93
CA SER A 258 0.98 -17.63 -7.93
C SER A 258 -0.25 -16.85 -7.46
N ARG A 259 -0.69 -17.07 -6.21
CA ARG A 259 -1.81 -16.34 -5.58
C ARG A 259 -1.57 -14.84 -5.58
N SER A 260 -0.39 -14.41 -5.16
CA SER A 260 -0.05 -12.99 -5.07
C SER A 260 -0.04 -12.32 -6.45
N ALA A 261 0.50 -13.01 -7.46
CA ALA A 261 0.50 -12.51 -8.83
C ALA A 261 -0.92 -12.36 -9.40
N ILE A 262 -1.81 -13.31 -9.15
CA ILE A 262 -3.21 -13.25 -9.59
C ILE A 262 -3.95 -12.09 -8.91
N LEU A 263 -3.83 -11.94 -7.60
CA LEU A 263 -4.52 -10.89 -6.84
C LEU A 263 -4.07 -9.50 -7.29
N ILE A 264 -2.77 -9.31 -7.54
CA ILE A 264 -2.25 -8.04 -8.06
C ILE A 264 -2.77 -7.80 -9.48
N LEU A 265 -2.73 -8.82 -10.35
CA LEU A 265 -3.25 -8.70 -11.71
C LEU A 265 -4.72 -8.28 -11.73
N GLN A 266 -5.55 -8.87 -10.86
CA GLN A 266 -6.95 -8.51 -10.71
C GLN A 266 -7.11 -7.04 -10.38
N GLN A 267 -6.38 -6.52 -9.39
CA GLN A 267 -6.44 -5.12 -8.99
C GLN A 267 -5.92 -4.18 -10.07
N LEU A 268 -4.89 -4.59 -10.82
CA LEU A 268 -4.40 -3.84 -11.97
C LEU A 268 -5.42 -3.83 -13.12
N ALA A 269 -6.18 -4.90 -13.33
CA ALA A 269 -7.23 -4.94 -14.36
C ALA A 269 -8.37 -3.94 -14.06
N GLU A 270 -8.62 -3.63 -12.78
CA GLU A 270 -9.58 -2.60 -12.38
C GLU A 270 -9.14 -1.18 -12.78
N ASN A 271 -7.85 -0.93 -12.99
CA ASN A 271 -7.34 0.34 -13.54
C ASN A 271 -7.39 0.35 -15.08
N HIS A 272 -7.93 1.40 -15.70
CA HIS A 272 -8.10 1.50 -17.16
C HIS A 272 -6.76 1.49 -17.92
N TYR A 273 -5.73 2.17 -17.41
CA TYR A 273 -4.42 2.26 -18.06
C TYR A 273 -3.64 0.95 -17.97
N CYS A 274 -3.69 0.31 -16.80
CA CYS A 274 -3.08 -1.01 -16.63
C CYS A 274 -3.79 -2.07 -17.49
N ALA A 275 -5.12 -2.02 -17.62
CA ALA A 275 -5.87 -2.94 -18.47
C ALA A 275 -5.43 -2.92 -19.95
N ASP A 276 -5.15 -1.74 -20.53
CA ASP A 276 -4.61 -1.65 -21.90
C ASP A 276 -3.23 -2.31 -22.01
N ALA A 277 -2.34 -2.06 -21.05
CA ALA A 277 -1.02 -2.67 -21.05
C ALA A 277 -1.08 -4.19 -20.84
N LEU A 278 -2.01 -4.68 -20.01
CA LEU A 278 -2.24 -6.11 -19.80
C LEU A 278 -2.74 -6.81 -21.07
N SER A 279 -3.50 -6.14 -21.93
CA SER A 279 -3.97 -6.71 -23.20
C SER A 279 -2.85 -7.11 -24.18
N ARG A 280 -1.67 -6.50 -24.02
CA ARG A 280 -0.49 -6.74 -24.86
C ARG A 280 0.41 -7.84 -24.32
N ILE A 281 0.08 -8.41 -23.16
CA ILE A 281 0.86 -9.44 -22.45
C ILE A 281 0.05 -10.74 -22.45
N ASN A 282 0.72 -11.89 -22.46
CA ASN A 282 0.10 -13.23 -22.43
C ASN A 282 -0.43 -13.59 -21.02
N CYS A 283 -1.29 -12.75 -20.45
CA CYS A 283 -1.82 -12.96 -19.10
C CYS A 283 -2.75 -14.18 -19.02
N ILE A 284 -3.47 -14.49 -20.10
CA ILE A 284 -4.46 -15.59 -20.13
C ILE A 284 -3.78 -16.96 -19.98
N GLU A 285 -2.63 -17.16 -20.63
CA GLU A 285 -1.84 -18.39 -20.48
C GLU A 285 -1.34 -18.57 -19.04
N GLY A 286 -0.90 -17.49 -18.39
CA GLY A 286 -0.47 -17.49 -16.99
C GLY A 286 -1.60 -17.86 -16.03
N ILE A 287 -2.79 -17.30 -16.22
CA ILE A 287 -4.00 -17.63 -15.44
C ILE A 287 -4.38 -19.11 -15.65
N MET A 288 -4.40 -19.58 -16.90
CA MET A 288 -4.75 -20.98 -17.22
C MET A 288 -3.79 -21.98 -16.56
N THR A 289 -2.50 -21.67 -16.60
CA THR A 289 -1.46 -22.51 -15.97
C THR A 289 -1.63 -22.53 -14.45
N SER A 290 -1.94 -21.39 -13.83
CA SER A 290 -2.23 -21.34 -12.38
C SER A 290 -3.44 -22.21 -12.01
N MET A 291 -4.55 -22.10 -12.76
CA MET A 291 -5.74 -22.93 -12.54
C MET A 291 -5.45 -24.43 -12.60
N LYS A 292 -4.60 -24.86 -13.55
CA LYS A 292 -4.20 -26.27 -13.72
C LYS A 292 -3.28 -26.76 -12.60
N ASN A 293 -2.32 -25.94 -12.20
CA ASN A 293 -1.33 -26.33 -11.19
C ASN A 293 -1.91 -26.31 -9.78
N GLN A 294 -2.87 -25.42 -9.51
CA GLN A 294 -3.34 -25.12 -8.16
C GLN A 294 -4.88 -24.97 -8.14
N PRO A 295 -5.62 -26.08 -8.00
CA PRO A 295 -7.08 -26.06 -7.98
C PRO A 295 -7.68 -25.17 -6.86
N THR A 296 -6.93 -24.92 -5.78
CA THR A 296 -7.35 -24.05 -4.67
C THR A 296 -7.50 -22.58 -5.07
N LEU A 297 -6.80 -22.13 -6.13
CA LEU A 297 -6.87 -20.75 -6.65
C LEU A 297 -7.84 -20.59 -7.82
N MET A 298 -8.69 -21.60 -8.08
CA MET A 298 -9.64 -21.57 -9.19
C MET A 298 -10.56 -20.35 -9.14
N TYR A 299 -11.05 -20.00 -7.95
CA TYR A 299 -11.94 -18.86 -7.76
C TYR A 299 -11.23 -17.54 -8.09
N GLU A 300 -10.08 -17.27 -7.47
CA GLU A 300 -9.32 -16.03 -7.68
C GLU A 300 -8.86 -15.90 -9.14
N SER A 301 -8.44 -17.01 -9.75
CA SER A 301 -8.03 -17.03 -11.17
C SER A 301 -9.20 -16.76 -12.11
N ALA A 302 -10.37 -17.35 -11.86
CA ALA A 302 -11.58 -17.13 -12.66
C ALA A 302 -12.09 -15.70 -12.51
N HIS A 303 -12.03 -15.16 -11.29
CA HIS A 303 -12.41 -13.78 -11.02
C HIS A 303 -11.46 -12.78 -11.70
N ALA A 304 -10.14 -13.02 -11.66
CA ALA A 304 -9.18 -12.22 -12.41
C ALA A 304 -9.44 -12.26 -13.93
N LEU A 305 -9.77 -13.44 -14.47
CA LEU A 305 -10.17 -13.59 -15.88
C LEU A 305 -11.43 -12.81 -16.20
N LYS A 306 -12.47 -12.88 -15.36
CA LYS A 306 -13.71 -12.10 -15.52
C LYS A 306 -13.42 -10.60 -15.54
N CYS A 307 -12.61 -10.10 -14.60
CA CYS A 307 -12.24 -8.68 -14.55
C CYS A 307 -11.53 -8.22 -15.83
N LEU A 308 -10.64 -9.03 -16.38
CA LEU A 308 -9.98 -8.76 -17.67
C LEU A 308 -10.98 -8.77 -18.84
N MET A 309 -11.83 -9.79 -18.93
CA MET A 309 -12.82 -9.93 -20.00
C MET A 309 -13.93 -8.89 -19.93
N ARG A 310 -14.27 -8.35 -18.76
CA ARG A 310 -15.33 -7.33 -18.64
C ARG A 310 -14.95 -6.02 -19.31
N LYS A 311 -13.66 -5.65 -19.26
CA LYS A 311 -13.17 -4.45 -19.95
C LYS A 311 -12.84 -4.72 -21.41
N ASN A 312 -12.42 -5.94 -21.72
CA ASN A 312 -12.12 -6.43 -23.06
C ASN A 312 -11.45 -5.37 -23.96
N ASN A 313 -10.25 -4.95 -23.57
CA ASN A 313 -9.44 -4.07 -24.38
C ASN A 313 -8.51 -4.91 -25.26
N GLY A 314 -8.54 -4.73 -26.58
CA GLY A 314 -7.55 -5.28 -27.50
C GLY A 314 -7.60 -6.81 -27.68
N ASN A 315 -6.45 -7.47 -27.62
CA ASN A 315 -6.26 -8.87 -28.07
C ASN A 315 -6.61 -9.92 -26.99
N LEU A 316 -7.25 -9.54 -25.89
CA LEU A 316 -7.50 -10.42 -24.75
C LEU A 316 -8.41 -11.61 -25.10
N ALA A 317 -9.49 -11.36 -25.83
CA ALA A 317 -10.39 -12.42 -26.28
C ALA A 317 -9.72 -13.34 -27.32
N GLU A 318 -8.84 -12.80 -28.18
CA GLU A 318 -8.05 -13.58 -29.13
C GLU A 318 -7.00 -14.46 -28.41
N GLN A 319 -6.36 -13.95 -27.36
CA GLN A 319 -5.50 -14.75 -26.50
C GLN A 319 -6.29 -15.91 -25.87
N MET A 320 -7.50 -15.64 -25.36
CA MET A 320 -8.34 -16.68 -24.75
C MET A 320 -8.72 -17.80 -25.74
N LEU A 321 -8.96 -17.46 -27.00
CA LEU A 321 -9.22 -18.43 -28.05
C LEU A 321 -7.95 -19.21 -28.42
N SER A 322 -6.82 -18.52 -28.64
CA SER A 322 -5.57 -19.13 -29.07
C SER A 322 -4.92 -20.04 -28.01
N THR A 323 -5.09 -19.74 -26.72
CA THR A 323 -4.57 -20.58 -25.63
C THR A 323 -5.44 -21.81 -25.35
N GLY A 324 -6.61 -21.96 -25.98
CA GLY A 324 -7.57 -23.03 -25.68
C GLY A 324 -8.20 -22.89 -24.29
N MET A 325 -8.25 -21.66 -23.75
CA MET A 325 -8.83 -21.41 -22.43
C MET A 325 -10.33 -21.71 -22.41
N VAL A 326 -11.04 -21.45 -23.52
CA VAL A 326 -12.48 -21.73 -23.64
C VAL A 326 -12.80 -23.21 -23.40
N ASP A 327 -12.07 -24.10 -24.09
CA ASP A 327 -12.26 -25.55 -23.95
C ASP A 327 -11.92 -26.03 -22.53
N TYR A 328 -10.81 -25.53 -21.97
CA TYR A 328 -10.42 -25.85 -20.60
C TYR A 328 -11.47 -25.40 -19.57
N LEU A 329 -12.04 -24.21 -19.70
CA LEU A 329 -13.11 -23.76 -18.79
C LEU A 329 -14.36 -24.64 -18.89
N LEU A 330 -14.71 -25.13 -20.09
CA LEU A 330 -15.80 -26.09 -20.27
C LEU A 330 -15.51 -27.45 -19.63
N GLU A 331 -14.28 -27.92 -19.65
CA GLU A 331 -13.83 -29.12 -18.91
C GLU A 331 -13.88 -28.90 -17.40
N VAL A 332 -13.51 -27.71 -16.93
CA VAL A 332 -13.58 -27.33 -15.51
C VAL A 332 -15.02 -27.25 -15.00
N LEU A 333 -15.96 -26.78 -15.82
CA LEU A 333 -17.39 -26.76 -15.48
C LEU A 333 -18.00 -28.18 -15.37
N GLN A 334 -17.42 -29.15 -16.07
CA GLN A 334 -17.80 -30.56 -16.01
C GLN A 334 -17.19 -31.30 -14.82
N SER A 335 -15.95 -30.95 -14.47
CA SER A 335 -15.21 -31.66 -13.45
C SER A 335 -15.62 -31.26 -12.03
N ASP A 336 -15.39 -32.17 -11.09
CA ASP A 336 -15.40 -31.83 -9.69
C ASP A 336 -14.16 -30.99 -9.39
N LEU A 337 -14.36 -29.92 -8.62
CA LEU A 337 -13.32 -28.99 -8.19
C LEU A 337 -12.87 -29.32 -6.75
N PRO A 338 -12.01 -30.34 -6.54
CA PRO A 338 -11.57 -30.70 -5.20
C PRO A 338 -10.73 -29.57 -4.59
N GLY A 339 -11.10 -29.14 -3.39
CA GLY A 339 -10.35 -28.13 -2.63
C GLY A 339 -10.77 -26.67 -2.87
N VAL A 340 -11.74 -26.42 -3.75
CA VAL A 340 -12.34 -25.08 -3.88
C VAL A 340 -13.41 -24.89 -2.80
N ALA A 341 -13.19 -23.95 -1.87
CA ALA A 341 -14.10 -23.70 -0.75
C ALA A 341 -15.55 -23.38 -1.20
N ASN A 342 -15.71 -22.74 -2.36
CA ASN A 342 -17.00 -22.45 -2.96
C ASN A 342 -17.01 -22.79 -4.46
N SER A 343 -17.16 -24.08 -4.76
CA SER A 343 -17.25 -24.58 -6.15
C SER A 343 -18.35 -23.88 -6.97
N PRO A 344 -19.59 -23.64 -6.44
CA PRO A 344 -20.60 -22.88 -7.17
C PRO A 344 -20.19 -21.44 -7.53
N ALA A 345 -19.56 -20.70 -6.61
CA ALA A 345 -19.10 -19.33 -6.91
C ALA A 345 -17.98 -19.30 -7.95
N ALA A 346 -17.04 -20.25 -7.90
CA ALA A 346 -16.00 -20.37 -8.93
C ALA A 346 -16.60 -20.66 -10.31
N ARG A 347 -17.61 -21.54 -10.38
CA ARG A 347 -18.34 -21.82 -11.62
C ARG A 347 -19.08 -20.59 -12.14
N ALA A 348 -19.71 -19.80 -11.27
CA ALA A 348 -20.37 -18.55 -11.66
C ALA A 348 -19.37 -17.53 -12.25
N GLU A 349 -18.21 -17.36 -11.63
CA GLU A 349 -17.15 -16.48 -12.14
C GLU A 349 -16.63 -16.92 -13.52
N ILE A 350 -16.47 -18.23 -13.73
CA ILE A 350 -16.10 -18.81 -15.04
C ILE A 350 -17.16 -18.50 -16.09
N VAL A 351 -18.44 -18.72 -15.78
CA VAL A 351 -19.53 -18.47 -16.73
C VAL A 351 -19.65 -16.99 -17.05
N ASP A 352 -19.49 -16.11 -16.08
CA ASP A 352 -19.50 -14.65 -16.30
C ASP A 352 -18.30 -14.20 -17.14
N ALA A 353 -17.13 -14.81 -16.96
CA ALA A 353 -15.96 -14.56 -17.81
C ALA A 353 -16.22 -14.98 -19.26
N LEU A 354 -16.81 -16.16 -19.48
CA LEU A 354 -17.20 -16.65 -20.81
C LEU A 354 -18.25 -15.76 -21.47
N LYS A 355 -19.29 -15.36 -20.73
CA LYS A 355 -20.31 -14.41 -21.21
C LYS A 355 -19.68 -13.08 -21.61
N SER A 356 -18.73 -12.58 -20.82
CA SER A 356 -18.02 -11.33 -21.12
C SER A 356 -17.16 -11.47 -22.38
N ALA A 357 -16.49 -12.60 -22.59
CA ALA A 357 -15.72 -12.88 -23.79
C ALA A 357 -16.59 -12.98 -25.07
N CYS A 358 -17.83 -13.47 -24.96
CA CYS A 358 -18.80 -13.48 -26.05
C CYS A 358 -19.23 -12.08 -26.53
N LEU A 359 -19.10 -11.06 -25.68
CA LEU A 359 -19.42 -9.67 -26.04
C LEU A 359 -18.32 -9.02 -26.90
N ASP A 360 -17.20 -9.70 -27.12
CA ASP A 360 -16.14 -9.20 -27.99
C ASP A 360 -16.59 -9.07 -29.46
N LEU A 361 -16.23 -7.95 -30.08
CA LEU A 361 -16.66 -7.63 -31.45
C LEU A 361 -15.90 -8.39 -32.54
N GLN A 362 -14.72 -8.95 -32.25
CA GLN A 362 -13.86 -9.59 -33.26
C GLN A 362 -13.94 -11.11 -33.23
N VAL A 363 -13.84 -11.71 -32.04
CA VAL A 363 -13.80 -13.15 -31.82
C VAL A 363 -14.97 -13.67 -30.99
N GLY A 364 -15.84 -12.79 -30.47
CA GLY A 364 -16.97 -13.17 -29.61
C GLY A 364 -17.96 -14.13 -30.30
N GLU A 365 -18.20 -13.96 -31.61
CA GLU A 365 -19.02 -14.91 -32.38
C GLU A 365 -18.39 -16.31 -32.45
N LYS A 366 -17.09 -16.40 -32.70
CA LYS A 366 -16.36 -17.67 -32.74
C LYS A 366 -16.37 -18.37 -31.37
N ILE A 367 -16.17 -17.60 -30.30
CA ILE A 367 -16.25 -18.12 -28.93
C ILE A 367 -17.67 -18.64 -28.64
N SER A 368 -18.69 -17.88 -29.06
CA SER A 368 -20.10 -18.28 -28.92
C SER A 368 -20.42 -19.56 -29.69
N ASP A 369 -19.88 -19.74 -30.90
CA ASP A 369 -20.04 -20.97 -31.68
C ASP A 369 -19.42 -22.19 -31.00
N ILE A 370 -18.23 -22.04 -30.40
CA ILE A 370 -17.59 -23.12 -29.63
C ILE A 370 -18.43 -23.47 -28.41
N LEU A 371 -18.91 -22.46 -27.68
CA LEU A 371 -19.75 -22.65 -26.50
C LEU A 371 -21.09 -23.30 -26.85
N ASN A 372 -21.75 -22.89 -27.94
CA ASN A 372 -23.03 -23.46 -28.38
C ASN A 372 -22.92 -24.92 -28.84
N ARG A 373 -21.73 -25.38 -29.24
CA ARG A 373 -21.48 -26.81 -29.53
C ARG A 373 -21.39 -27.65 -28.26
N SER A 374 -21.09 -27.05 -27.12
CA SER A 374 -20.95 -27.75 -25.85
C SER A 374 -22.32 -27.96 -25.17
N PRO A 375 -22.70 -29.20 -24.82
CA PRO A 375 -23.97 -29.48 -24.15
C PRO A 375 -24.01 -28.93 -22.72
N ILE A 376 -22.85 -28.67 -22.10
CA ILE A 376 -22.75 -28.12 -20.74
C ILE A 376 -23.07 -26.64 -20.71
N TRP A 377 -22.65 -25.89 -21.74
CA TRP A 377 -22.93 -24.46 -21.83
C TRP A 377 -24.43 -24.16 -21.79
N ALA A 378 -25.25 -25.01 -22.41
CA ALA A 378 -26.71 -24.89 -22.38
C ALA A 378 -27.30 -24.87 -20.95
N GLN A 379 -26.65 -25.53 -19.99
CA GLN A 379 -27.11 -25.57 -18.60
C GLN A 379 -26.81 -24.27 -17.84
N TYR A 380 -25.76 -23.55 -18.24
CA TYR A 380 -25.24 -22.36 -17.53
C TYR A 380 -25.53 -21.03 -18.24
N ARG A 381 -25.82 -21.05 -19.54
CA ARG A 381 -26.05 -19.85 -20.38
C ARG A 381 -27.15 -18.95 -19.80
N ASP A 382 -28.29 -19.53 -19.41
CA ASP A 382 -29.49 -18.76 -19.02
C ASP A 382 -29.63 -18.56 -17.50
N GLN A 383 -28.70 -19.09 -16.70
CA GLN A 383 -28.69 -18.87 -15.24
C GLN A 383 -28.24 -17.43 -14.91
N ARG A 384 -29.01 -16.72 -14.08
CA ARG A 384 -28.61 -15.46 -13.44
C ARG A 384 -27.88 -15.77 -12.14
N HIS A 385 -26.59 -15.46 -12.06
CA HIS A 385 -25.72 -15.81 -10.94
C HIS A 385 -25.80 -14.84 -9.74
N ASP A 386 -26.68 -13.83 -9.78
CA ASP A 386 -26.92 -12.89 -8.67
C ASP A 386 -27.45 -13.57 -7.38
N LEU A 387 -27.77 -14.86 -7.44
CA LEU A 387 -28.25 -15.65 -6.29
C LEU A 387 -27.15 -16.32 -5.46
N PHE A 388 -25.88 -16.22 -5.84
CA PHE A 388 -24.76 -16.75 -5.05
C PHE A 388 -24.29 -15.73 -4.00
N LEU A 389 -25.18 -15.36 -3.09
CA LEU A 389 -24.78 -14.63 -1.89
C LEU A 389 -23.91 -15.58 -1.02
N PRO A 390 -22.72 -15.16 -0.55
CA PRO A 390 -22.13 -15.83 0.60
C PRO A 390 -23.15 -15.71 1.73
N ALA A 391 -23.62 -16.84 2.24
CA ALA A 391 -24.54 -16.84 3.37
C ALA A 391 -23.95 -15.92 4.46
N PRO A 392 -24.63 -14.85 4.89
CA PRO A 392 -24.25 -14.25 6.15
C PRO A 392 -24.34 -15.39 7.16
N ARG A 393 -23.27 -15.58 7.94
CA ARG A 393 -23.27 -16.44 9.13
C ARG A 393 -24.39 -15.95 10.06
N THR A 394 -25.60 -16.34 9.76
CA THR A 394 -26.73 -16.26 10.66
C THR A 394 -26.48 -17.42 11.59
N GLN A 395 -25.86 -17.13 12.72
CA GLN A 395 -25.91 -18.04 13.86
C GLN A 395 -27.39 -18.27 14.14
N ALA A 396 -27.91 -19.40 13.65
CA ALA A 396 -29.19 -19.92 14.09
C ALA A 396 -28.99 -20.28 15.57
N ILE A 397 -29.29 -19.32 16.44
CA ILE A 397 -29.51 -19.59 17.85
C ILE A 397 -30.71 -20.53 17.87
N THR A 398 -30.43 -21.80 18.11
CA THR A 398 -31.43 -22.81 18.44
C THR A 398 -32.23 -22.30 19.63
N GLY A 399 -33.48 -21.92 19.39
CA GLY A 399 -34.41 -21.55 20.44
C GLY A 399 -34.70 -22.75 21.32
N THR A 400 -34.04 -22.82 22.47
CA THR A 400 -34.58 -23.52 23.64
C THR A 400 -35.31 -22.50 24.49
N THR A 401 -36.61 -22.71 24.56
CA THR A 401 -37.58 -22.08 25.45
C THR A 401 -37.03 -21.79 26.84
N THR A 402 -37.12 -20.53 27.29
CA THR A 402 -37.74 -20.10 28.57
C THR A 402 -37.42 -18.63 28.86
N GLY A 403 -38.47 -17.84 29.13
CA GLY A 403 -38.37 -16.73 30.07
C GLY A 403 -38.17 -15.31 29.53
N VAL A 404 -39.24 -14.53 29.70
CA VAL A 404 -39.25 -13.09 30.04
C VAL A 404 -39.16 -12.09 28.88
N ALA A 405 -40.32 -11.49 28.61
CA ALA A 405 -40.51 -10.26 27.87
C ALA A 405 -39.80 -9.06 28.54
N GLY A 406 -39.09 -8.26 27.76
CA GLY A 406 -38.43 -7.04 28.25
C GLY A 406 -37.94 -6.15 27.11
N TYR A 407 -38.82 -5.24 26.68
CA TYR A 407 -38.57 -3.90 26.11
C TYR A 407 -37.35 -3.69 25.18
N LEU A 408 -37.63 -3.67 23.88
CA LEU A 408 -36.85 -2.95 22.87
C LEU A 408 -37.10 -1.44 23.06
N THR A 409 -36.08 -0.69 23.46
CA THR A 409 -36.11 0.77 23.49
C THR A 409 -36.00 1.31 22.07
N GLU A 410 -37.04 2.06 21.72
CA GLU A 410 -37.36 2.67 20.44
C GLU A 410 -36.42 3.83 20.10
N GLY A 411 -36.33 4.11 18.80
CA GLY A 411 -35.34 4.98 18.18
C GLY A 411 -35.47 6.45 18.56
N MET A 412 -34.30 7.05 18.73
CA MET A 412 -34.11 8.47 18.94
C MET A 412 -34.05 9.19 17.58
N PHE A 413 -35.20 9.55 17.03
CA PHE A 413 -35.33 10.55 15.96
C PHE A 413 -36.74 11.17 16.03
N SER A 414 -36.87 12.29 16.73
CA SER A 414 -38.12 13.06 16.82
C SER A 414 -38.12 14.19 15.78
N PRO A 415 -38.99 14.17 14.75
CA PRO A 415 -39.27 15.36 13.95
C PRO A 415 -40.23 16.30 14.71
N PRO A 416 -40.12 17.63 14.53
CA PRO A 416 -40.92 18.60 15.28
C PRO A 416 -42.41 18.61 14.84
N PRO A 417 -43.34 18.92 15.75
CA PRO A 417 -44.77 18.75 15.52
C PRO A 417 -45.38 19.86 14.65
N LEU A 418 -46.10 19.44 13.61
CA LEU A 418 -47.05 20.24 12.85
C LEU A 418 -48.41 20.23 13.58
N HIS A 419 -48.77 21.33 14.22
CA HIS A 419 -50.17 21.69 14.48
C HIS A 419 -50.36 23.17 14.15
N SER A 420 -51.31 23.38 13.24
CA SER A 420 -51.84 24.64 12.75
C SER A 420 -52.68 25.36 13.80
N GLN A 421 -52.37 26.64 14.07
CA GLN A 421 -53.35 27.73 14.12
C GLN A 421 -52.64 29.11 14.16
N PRO A 422 -53.10 30.11 13.39
CA PRO A 422 -52.52 31.46 13.35
C PRO A 422 -52.98 32.35 14.53
N PRO A 423 -52.18 33.37 14.92
CA PRO A 423 -52.40 34.13 16.14
C PRO A 423 -53.58 35.12 16.08
N PRO A 424 -54.24 35.42 17.22
CA PRO A 424 -55.30 36.40 17.30
C PRO A 424 -54.77 37.85 17.26
N ILE A 425 -55.53 38.71 16.59
CA ILE A 425 -55.32 40.15 16.47
C ILE A 425 -55.83 40.83 17.74
N GLU A 426 -54.96 41.49 18.50
CA GLU A 426 -55.37 42.53 19.44
C GLU A 426 -55.16 43.92 18.83
N ARG A 427 -56.26 44.68 18.78
CA ARG A 427 -56.32 46.08 18.33
C ARG A 427 -56.09 47.00 19.53
N THR A 428 -55.11 47.90 19.37
CA THR A 428 -55.05 49.30 19.84
C THR A 428 -55.46 49.65 21.28
N GLY A 429 -54.50 50.27 21.98
CA GLY A 429 -54.69 51.25 23.05
C GLY A 429 -53.44 52.08 23.17
#